data_AF-A0AA35R3Z3-F1
#
_entry.id   AF-A0AA35R3Z3-F1
#
_cell.length_a   1.000
_cell.length_b   1.000
_cell.length_c   1.000
_cell.angle_alpha   90.00
_cell.angle_beta   90.00
_cell.angle_gamma   90.00
#
_symmetry.space_group_name_H-M   'P 1'
#
loop_
_entity.id
_entity.type
_entity.pdbx_description
1 polymer ?
#
loop_
_entity_poly.entity_id
_entity_poly.type
_entity_poly.pdbx_seq_one_letter_code
_entity_poly.pdbx_strand_id
1 'polypeptide(L)'
;MLLVHLVFFDYGSHGPIVSSSISLNASIFSSVCLASRLPSSLHAFVVVSLAVLVFALFPEFRTRFKGYHAAVFPLTTVAMVVFTVAILSAISLVGVVLYVLAVLSITFLCPLLFVRLQHLKNNIYGPWDEAAINL
;
A
#
# COMPACT_ATOMS: atom_id res chain seq x y z
N MET A 1 7.60 11.89 8.36
CA MET A 1 7.78 11.73 6.90
C MET A 1 7.24 10.41 6.36
N LEU A 2 7.09 9.36 7.18
CA LEU A 2 6.46 8.10 6.75
C LEU A 2 5.02 8.26 6.23
N LEU A 3 4.22 9.18 6.78
CA LEU A 3 2.88 9.51 6.23
C LEU A 3 2.96 10.08 4.80
N VAL A 4 3.98 10.90 4.50
CA VAL A 4 4.19 11.43 3.15
C VAL A 4 4.51 10.28 2.19
N HIS A 5 5.37 9.34 2.60
CA HIS A 5 5.59 8.12 1.82
C HIS A 5 4.26 7.39 1.54
N LEU A 6 3.43 7.19 2.56
CA LEU A 6 2.14 6.48 2.46
C LEU A 6 1.13 7.18 1.53
N VAL A 7 1.10 8.52 1.48
CA VAL A 7 0.20 9.27 0.59
C VAL A 7 0.67 9.28 -0.86
N PHE A 8 1.98 9.44 -1.08
CA PHE A 8 2.56 9.64 -2.42
C PHE A 8 3.04 8.34 -3.09
N PHE A 9 2.96 7.20 -2.40
CA PHE A 9 3.38 5.90 -2.93
C PHE A 9 2.43 5.41 -4.03
N ASP A 10 3.00 4.78 -5.06
CA ASP A 10 2.21 4.19 -6.14
C ASP A 10 1.68 2.80 -5.72
N TYR A 11 0.40 2.74 -5.38
CA TYR A 11 -0.29 1.48 -5.09
C TYR A 11 -0.83 0.77 -6.35
N GLY A 12 -0.49 1.26 -7.54
CA GLY A 12 -1.03 0.82 -8.84
C GLY A 12 -2.07 1.78 -9.41
N SER A 13 -2.12 3.03 -8.93
CA SER A 13 -3.01 4.07 -9.41
C SER A 13 -2.18 5.15 -10.10
N HIS A 14 -2.33 5.32 -11.41
CA HIS A 14 -1.68 6.39 -12.20
C HIS A 14 -2.33 7.77 -11.95
N GLY A 15 -2.57 8.11 -10.68
CA GLY A 15 -3.18 9.37 -10.28
C GLY A 15 -2.17 10.53 -10.20
N PRO A 16 -2.61 11.78 -10.36
CA PRO A 16 -1.73 12.96 -10.37
C PRO A 16 -1.06 13.27 -9.02
N ILE A 17 -1.51 12.62 -7.94
CA ILE A 17 -0.98 12.79 -6.57
C ILE A 17 0.23 11.87 -6.34
N VAL A 18 0.46 10.87 -7.19
CA VAL A 18 1.50 9.85 -6.97
C VAL A 18 2.86 10.36 -7.46
N SER A 19 3.88 10.24 -6.61
CA SER A 19 5.26 10.60 -6.97
C SER A 19 6.25 9.67 -6.30
N SER A 20 6.81 8.73 -7.08
CA SER A 20 7.77 7.73 -6.59
C SER A 20 9.01 8.38 -5.96
N SER A 21 9.52 9.46 -6.54
CA SER A 21 10.70 10.17 -6.01
C SER A 21 10.42 10.82 -4.66
N ILE A 22 9.28 11.52 -4.51
CA ILE A 22 8.90 12.14 -3.23
C ILE A 22 8.66 11.07 -2.17
N SER A 23 7.95 10.01 -2.53
CA SER A 23 7.62 8.90 -1.65
C SER A 23 8.88 8.19 -1.13
N LEU A 24 9.85 7.87 -2.01
CA LEU A 24 11.10 7.21 -1.65
C LEU A 24 11.99 8.14 -0.81
N ASN A 25 12.15 9.40 -1.21
CA ASN A 25 12.95 10.36 -0.44
C ASN A 25 12.39 10.55 0.97
N ALA A 26 11.05 10.60 1.10
CA ALA A 26 10.38 10.71 2.40
C ALA A 26 10.58 9.48 3.30
N SER A 27 10.56 8.26 2.74
CA SER A 27 10.77 7.02 3.51
C SER A 27 12.23 6.87 3.96
N ILE A 28 13.19 7.17 3.08
CA ILE A 28 14.62 7.14 3.42
C ILE A 28 14.93 8.20 4.48
N PHE A 29 14.46 9.43 4.32
CA PHE A 29 14.66 10.47 5.32
C PHE A 29 14.07 10.08 6.68
N SER A 30 12.84 9.53 6.70
CA SER A 30 12.22 9.03 7.94
C SER A 30 13.05 7.94 8.61
N SER A 31 13.63 7.03 7.82
CA SER A 31 14.45 5.93 8.31
C SER A 31 15.80 6.43 8.85
N VAL A 32 16.41 7.41 8.21
CA VAL A 32 17.64 8.07 8.70
C VAL A 32 17.36 8.83 10.00
N CYS A 33 16.23 9.54 10.12
CA CYS A 33 15.83 10.19 11.37
C CYS A 33 15.59 9.20 12.52
N LEU A 34 15.15 7.97 12.21
CA LEU A 34 15.04 6.91 13.21
C LEU A 34 16.43 6.37 13.58
N ALA A 35 17.26 6.09 12.56
CA ALA A 35 18.63 5.60 12.71
C ALA A 35 19.51 6.54 13.55
N SER A 36 19.32 7.86 13.43
CA SER A 36 20.10 8.86 14.19
C SER A 36 19.85 8.83 15.69
N ARG A 37 18.77 8.20 16.15
CA ARG A 37 18.47 8.01 17.57
C ARG A 37 19.13 6.76 18.16
N LEU A 38 19.74 5.91 17.34
CA LEU A 38 20.36 4.67 17.81
C LEU A 38 21.81 4.91 18.26
N PRO A 39 22.26 4.27 19.35
CA PRO A 39 23.55 4.57 19.97
C PRO A 39 24.77 3.98 19.23
N SER A 40 24.58 2.98 18.36
CA SER A 40 25.66 2.28 17.65
C SER A 40 25.58 2.48 16.15
N SER A 41 26.74 2.70 15.53
CA SER A 41 26.91 2.82 14.08
C SER A 41 26.47 1.56 13.33
N LEU A 42 26.67 0.37 13.91
CA LEU A 42 26.22 -0.89 13.31
C LEU A 42 24.70 -0.97 13.25
N HIS A 43 24.00 -0.53 14.30
CA HIS A 43 22.54 -0.52 14.28
C HIS A 43 22.00 0.49 13.27
N ALA A 44 22.60 1.67 13.18
CA ALA A 44 22.24 2.66 12.17
C ALA A 44 22.44 2.11 10.74
N PHE A 45 23.56 1.43 10.49
CA PHE A 45 23.83 0.78 9.20
C PHE A 45 22.73 -0.25 8.88
N VAL A 46 22.43 -1.17 9.79
CA VAL A 46 21.39 -2.20 9.57
C VAL A 46 20.02 -1.56 9.30
N VAL A 47 19.62 -0.53 10.05
CA VAL A 47 18.34 0.15 9.86
C VAL A 47 18.26 0.81 8.49
N VAL A 48 19.31 1.51 8.05
CA VAL A 48 19.32 2.19 6.75
C VAL A 48 19.39 1.17 5.60
N SER A 49 20.19 0.12 5.70
CA SER A 49 20.23 -0.96 4.71
C SER A 49 18.88 -1.67 4.60
N LEU A 50 18.24 -1.98 5.72
CA LEU A 50 16.90 -2.56 5.75
C LEU A 50 15.86 -1.61 5.14
N ALA A 51 15.96 -0.30 5.40
CA ALA A 51 15.08 0.69 4.80
C ALA A 51 15.17 0.69 3.26
N VAL A 52 16.37 0.60 2.69
CA VAL A 52 16.55 0.49 1.23
C VAL A 52 15.93 -0.81 0.70
N LEU A 53 16.13 -1.93 1.39
CA LEU A 53 15.54 -3.22 1.01
C LEU A 53 14.01 -3.16 1.02
N VAL A 54 13.40 -2.59 2.06
CA VAL A 54 11.94 -2.57 2.25
C VAL A 54 11.25 -1.50 1.40
N PHE A 55 11.82 -0.31 1.26
CA PHE A 55 11.15 0.80 0.57
C PHE A 55 11.52 0.95 -0.90
N ALA A 56 12.69 0.48 -1.33
CA ALA A 56 13.11 0.58 -2.74
C ALA A 56 13.09 -0.77 -3.44
N LEU A 57 13.75 -1.78 -2.87
CA LEU A 57 13.96 -3.05 -3.57
C LEU A 57 12.72 -3.97 -3.54
N PHE A 58 12.04 -4.03 -2.39
CA PHE A 58 10.88 -4.89 -2.20
C PHE A 58 9.67 -4.51 -3.08
N PRO A 59 9.30 -3.22 -3.26
CA PRO A 59 8.25 -2.82 -4.19
C PRO A 59 8.53 -3.24 -5.63
N GLU A 60 9.75 -3.01 -6.12
CA GLU A 60 10.18 -3.41 -7.47
C GLU A 60 10.13 -4.92 -7.65
N PHE A 61 10.62 -5.68 -6.66
CA PHE A 61 10.53 -7.12 -6.64
C PHE A 61 9.08 -7.59 -6.72
N ARG A 62 8.18 -7.02 -5.90
CA ARG A 62 6.76 -7.36 -5.89
C ARG A 62 6.10 -7.09 -7.25
N THR A 63 6.37 -5.94 -7.87
CA THR A 63 5.78 -5.58 -9.18
C THR A 63 6.20 -6.56 -10.27
N ARG A 64 7.50 -6.90 -10.33
CA ARG A 64 8.02 -7.90 -11.28
C ARG A 64 7.45 -9.28 -11.00
N PHE A 65 7.41 -9.70 -9.73
CA PHE A 65 6.89 -11.00 -9.33
C PHE A 65 5.41 -11.16 -9.72
N LYS A 66 4.59 -10.11 -9.51
CA LYS A 66 3.19 -10.07 -9.96
C LYS A 66 3.08 -10.22 -11.48
N GLY A 67 3.98 -9.59 -12.24
CA GLY A 67 4.01 -9.67 -13.70
C GLY A 67 4.29 -11.07 -14.23
N TYR A 68 5.20 -11.82 -13.61
CA TYR A 68 5.53 -13.19 -14.01
C TYR A 68 4.55 -14.24 -13.48
N HIS A 69 4.04 -14.07 -12.26
CA HIS A 69 3.27 -15.09 -11.53
C HIS A 69 1.92 -14.57 -11.03
N ALA A 70 1.12 -13.98 -11.92
CA ALA A 70 -0.16 -13.35 -11.56
C ALA A 70 -1.14 -14.29 -10.82
N ALA A 71 -1.19 -15.57 -11.19
CA ALA A 71 -2.07 -16.55 -10.56
C ALA A 71 -1.68 -16.89 -9.11
N VAL A 72 -0.38 -16.86 -8.80
CA VAL A 72 0.16 -17.22 -7.48
C VAL A 72 0.26 -16.00 -6.56
N PHE A 73 0.26 -14.80 -7.14
CA PHE A 73 0.32 -13.54 -6.42
C PHE A 73 -0.69 -13.41 -5.26
N PRO A 74 -2.00 -13.72 -5.40
CA PRO A 74 -2.93 -13.62 -4.28
C PRO A 74 -2.54 -14.50 -3.10
N LEU A 75 -2.07 -15.73 -3.36
CA LEU A 75 -1.59 -16.62 -2.31
C LEU A 75 -0.38 -16.02 -1.57
N THR A 76 0.57 -15.44 -2.30
CA THR A 76 1.73 -14.78 -1.68
C THR A 76 1.32 -13.58 -0.83
N THR A 77 0.30 -12.82 -1.24
CA THR A 77 -0.20 -11.70 -0.44
C THR A 77 -0.87 -12.17 0.85
N VAL A 78 -1.66 -13.25 0.80
CA VAL A 78 -2.28 -13.84 2.01
C VAL A 78 -1.20 -14.35 2.96
N ALA A 79 -0.18 -15.04 2.44
CA ALA A 79 0.94 -15.52 3.24
C ALA A 79 1.68 -14.37 3.95
N MET A 80 1.91 -13.25 3.26
CA MET A 80 2.53 -12.06 3.87
C MET A 80 1.66 -11.45 4.99
N VAL A 81 0.34 -11.38 4.80
CA VAL A 81 -0.58 -10.88 5.84
C VAL A 81 -0.54 -11.78 7.08
N VAL A 82 -0.63 -13.09 6.90
CA VAL A 82 -0.55 -14.07 8.00
C VAL A 82 0.79 -13.97 8.73
N PHE A 83 1.89 -13.88 7.99
CA PHE A 83 3.23 -13.70 8.57
C PHE A 83 3.33 -12.41 9.40
N THR A 84 2.76 -11.31 8.90
CA THR A 84 2.75 -10.03 9.60
C THR A 84 1.93 -10.12 10.90
N VAL A 85 0.77 -10.76 10.85
CA VAL A 85 -0.07 -11.00 12.04
C VAL A 85 0.67 -11.86 13.07
N ALA A 86 1.36 -12.92 12.65
CA ALA A 86 2.13 -13.78 13.54
C ALA A 86 3.23 -12.99 14.28
N ILE A 87 4.01 -12.18 13.57
CA ILE A 87 5.04 -11.33 14.19
C ILE A 87 4.41 -10.31 15.13
N LEU A 88 3.35 -9.63 14.69
CA LEU A 88 2.74 -8.56 15.47
C LEU A 88 2.05 -9.08 16.73
N SER A 89 1.54 -10.32 16.70
CA SER A 89 0.95 -10.99 17.85
C SER A 89 1.91 -11.20 19.02
N ALA A 90 3.21 -11.35 18.73
CA ALA A 90 4.26 -11.43 19.75
C ALA A 90 4.59 -10.07 20.39
N ILE A 91 4.24 -8.95 19.75
CA ILE A 91 4.58 -7.60 20.20
C ILE A 91 3.38 -6.92 20.86
N SER A 92 2.21 -6.92 20.22
CA SER A 92 1.03 -6.22 20.74
C SER A 92 -0.28 -6.74 20.14
N LEU A 93 -1.26 -7.04 21.01
CA LEU A 93 -2.61 -7.42 20.59
C LEU A 93 -3.34 -6.27 19.87
N VAL A 94 -3.21 -5.05 20.41
CA VAL A 94 -3.84 -3.84 19.84
C VAL A 94 -3.36 -3.61 18.41
N GLY A 95 -2.06 -3.78 18.15
CA GLY A 95 -1.50 -3.66 16.81
C GLY A 95 -2.10 -4.67 15.83
N VAL A 96 -2.28 -5.93 16.25
CA VAL A 96 -2.93 -6.96 15.42
C VAL A 96 -4.35 -6.57 15.06
N VAL A 97 -5.14 -6.15 16.05
CA VAL A 97 -6.54 -5.75 15.82
C VAL A 97 -6.62 -4.60 14.82
N LEU A 98 -5.82 -3.54 15.01
CA LEU A 98 -5.79 -2.40 14.11
C LEU A 98 -5.35 -2.80 12.69
N TYR A 99 -4.33 -3.65 12.58
CA TYR A 99 -3.83 -4.12 11.29
C TYR A 99 -4.87 -4.96 10.54
N VAL A 100 -5.53 -5.91 11.21
CA VAL A 100 -6.56 -6.77 10.60
C VAL A 100 -7.76 -5.94 10.16
N LEU A 101 -8.21 -4.99 10.98
CA LEU A 101 -9.29 -4.06 10.60
C LEU A 101 -8.91 -3.22 9.37
N ALA A 102 -7.69 -2.71 9.32
CA ALA A 102 -7.19 -1.96 8.15
C ALA A 102 -7.16 -2.83 6.88
N VAL A 103 -6.67 -4.07 6.95
CA VAL A 103 -6.66 -4.98 5.80
C VAL A 103 -8.08 -5.31 5.33
N LEU A 104 -8.98 -5.70 6.24
CA LEU A 104 -10.37 -6.03 5.88
C LEU A 104 -11.11 -4.83 5.29
N SER A 105 -10.91 -3.64 5.86
CA SER A 105 -11.53 -2.42 5.35
C SER A 105 -11.04 -2.06 3.95
N ILE A 106 -9.74 -2.10 3.69
CA ILE A 106 -9.19 -1.76 2.37
C ILE A 106 -9.57 -2.83 1.32
N THR A 107 -9.52 -4.11 1.68
CA THR A 107 -9.74 -5.22 0.73
C THR A 107 -11.21 -5.47 0.42
N PHE A 108 -12.12 -5.33 1.39
CA PHE A 108 -13.53 -5.69 1.20
C PHE A 108 -14.47 -4.50 1.38
N LEU A 109 -14.30 -3.74 2.46
CA LEU A 109 -15.26 -2.67 2.80
C LEU A 109 -15.21 -1.52 1.79
N CYS A 110 -14.01 -1.07 1.42
CA CYS A 110 -13.79 0.00 0.46
C CYS A 110 -14.38 -0.31 -0.93
N PRO A 111 -14.06 -1.44 -1.59
CA PRO A 111 -14.68 -1.76 -2.87
C PRO A 111 -16.19 -2.01 -2.78
N LEU A 112 -16.69 -2.60 -1.68
CA LEU A 112 -18.13 -2.78 -1.49
C LEU A 112 -18.84 -1.43 -1.40
N LEU A 113 -18.31 -0.51 -0.59
CA LEU A 113 -18.83 0.86 -0.48
C LEU A 113 -18.76 1.57 -1.83
N PHE A 114 -17.65 1.44 -2.55
CA PHE A 114 -17.49 2.03 -3.87
C PHE A 114 -18.57 1.54 -4.85
N VAL A 115 -18.80 0.23 -4.94
CA VAL A 115 -19.84 -0.36 -5.80
C VAL A 115 -21.24 0.10 -5.38
N ARG A 116 -21.53 0.16 -4.08
CA ARG A 116 -22.81 0.65 -3.55
C ARG A 116 -23.06 2.12 -3.93
N LEU A 117 -22.02 2.96 -3.80
CA LEU A 117 -22.09 4.38 -4.11
C LEU A 117 -22.16 4.65 -5.62
N GLN A 118 -21.69 3.72 -6.46
CA GLN A 118 -21.77 3.83 -7.91
C GLN A 118 -23.21 3.98 -8.41
N HIS A 119 -24.19 3.38 -7.74
CA HIS A 119 -25.61 3.52 -8.07
C HIS A 119 -26.16 4.94 -7.79
N LEU A 120 -25.55 5.68 -6.86
CA LEU A 120 -25.96 7.05 -6.53
C LEU A 120 -25.33 8.10 -7.44
N LYS A 121 -24.48 7.68 -8.39
CA LYS A 121 -23.85 8.57 -9.35
C LYS A 121 -24.89 9.05 -10.36
N ASN A 122 -25.22 10.34 -10.30
CA ASN A 122 -26.00 10.97 -11.37
C ASN A 122 -25.20 10.92 -12.68
N ASN A 123 -25.79 10.33 -13.71
CA ASN A 123 -25.21 10.37 -15.05
C ASN A 123 -25.59 11.71 -15.70
N ILE A 124 -24.59 12.47 -16.15
CA ILE A 124 -24.83 13.69 -16.91
C ILE A 124 -24.90 13.28 -18.37
N TYR A 125 -26.11 13.24 -18.91
CA TYR A 125 -26.33 12.90 -20.32
C TYR A 125 -25.86 14.06 -21.21
N GLY A 126 -24.88 13.77 -22.05
CA GLY A 126 -24.41 14.69 -23.09
C GLY A 126 -25.16 14.50 -24.41
N PRO A 127 -25.11 15.47 -25.34
CA PRO A 127 -25.72 15.33 -26.67
C PRO A 127 -25.05 14.26 -27.56
N TRP A 128 -23.98 13.63 -27.08
CA TRP A 128 -23.21 12.57 -27.74
C TRP A 128 -23.27 11.24 -26.98
N ASP A 129 -24.14 11.13 -25.97
CA ASP A 129 -24.29 9.90 -25.17
C ASP A 129 -24.94 8.79 -26.02
N GLU A 130 -24.64 7.54 -25.67
CA GLU A 130 -25.11 6.38 -26.43
C GLU A 130 -26.66 6.34 -26.54
N ALA A 131 -27.16 6.04 -27.74
CA ALA A 131 -28.59 6.08 -28.02
C ALA A 131 -29.34 5.05 -27.17
N ALA A 132 -30.12 5.53 -26.20
CA ALA A 132 -31.00 4.69 -25.42
C ALA A 132 -32.07 4.07 -26.35
N ILE A 133 -32.05 2.75 -26.49
CA ILE A 133 -33.06 2.01 -27.24
C ILE A 133 -34.32 1.97 -26.37
N ASN A 134 -35.22 2.94 -26.55
CA ASN A 134 -36.53 2.91 -25.92
C ASN A 134 -37.43 1.98 -26.75
N LEU A 135 -37.78 0.84 -26.17
CA LEU A 135 -38.71 -0.15 -26.70
C LEU A 135 -40.16 0.27 -26.43
#